data_AF-A0A3N5ZHH6-F1
#
_entry.id   AF-A0A3N5ZHH6-F1
#
_cell.length_a   1.000
_cell.length_b   1.000
_cell.length_c   1.000
_cell.angle_alpha   90.00
_cell.angle_beta   90.00
_cell.angle_gamma   90.00
#
_symmetry.space_group_name_H-M   'P 1'
#
loop_
_entity.id
_entity.type
_entity.pdbx_description
1 polymer ?
#
loop_
_entity_poly.entity_id
_entity_poly.type
_entity_poly.pdbx_seq_one_letter_code
_entity_poly.pdbx_strand_id
1 'polypeptide(L)'
;MGQQIRKPPRDEAAPVQGHGVVSGMQGDDQDAMEVVGVVAGLRHDMFDKAPVSHLYLPSGRQFKSNGHIHARVDTPGPAGEAAVLQAMRREIRAVDDRLPVLALRTLSEHRDASILNWVVRAGAQLFTVFGVVAVFLAVVGLYAVKAYVVARRTREIGIRMALGSTPRSVLWLVLKEGLGLTGAGLAAGVLLSLGVGQVVGSMLYEVSPFDPLVFALAPVLLALAALAACYLPARRATRIAPVVALRME
;
A
#
# COMPACT_ATOMS: atom_id res chain seq x y z
N MET A 1 24.14 21.97 -29.52
CA MET A 1 25.36 21.17 -29.29
C MET A 1 24.92 19.71 -29.41
N GLY A 2 24.85 19.21 -30.65
CA GLY A 2 24.15 17.96 -30.98
C GLY A 2 25.04 16.74 -30.76
N GLN A 3 24.60 15.80 -29.92
CA GLN A 3 25.19 14.47 -29.86
C GLN A 3 24.57 13.60 -30.95
N GLN A 4 25.37 13.21 -31.94
CA GLN A 4 25.00 12.17 -32.91
C GLN A 4 25.35 10.80 -32.33
N ILE A 5 24.39 9.87 -32.34
CA ILE A 5 24.63 8.49 -31.94
C ILE A 5 25.15 7.74 -33.18
N ARG A 6 26.47 7.47 -33.20
CA ARG A 6 27.10 6.57 -34.17
C ARG A 6 27.27 5.20 -33.53
N LYS A 7 26.73 4.16 -34.14
CA LYS A 7 26.87 2.77 -33.65
C LYS A 7 28.35 2.36 -33.71
N PRO A 8 28.99 1.91 -32.62
CA PRO A 8 30.39 1.48 -32.67
C PRO A 8 30.52 0.22 -33.55
N PRO A 9 31.64 0.05 -34.28
CA PRO A 9 31.92 -1.14 -35.07
C PRO A 9 31.95 -2.40 -34.17
N ARG A 10 31.52 -3.53 -34.74
CA ARG A 10 31.23 -4.80 -34.05
C ARG A 10 32.36 -5.36 -33.18
N ASP A 11 33.59 -4.92 -33.38
CA ASP A 11 34.77 -5.49 -32.74
C ASP A 11 35.18 -4.77 -31.43
N GLU A 12 34.51 -3.68 -31.04
CA GLU A 12 34.88 -2.87 -29.88
C GLU A 12 33.73 -2.65 -28.87
N ALA A 13 32.72 -3.53 -28.90
CA ALA A 13 31.65 -3.53 -27.91
C ALA A 13 32.13 -4.22 -26.62
N ALA A 14 32.54 -3.43 -25.62
CA ALA A 14 32.59 -3.90 -24.24
C ALA A 14 31.21 -4.47 -23.85
N PRO A 15 31.14 -5.57 -23.08
CA PRO A 15 29.88 -6.25 -22.81
C PRO A 15 29.04 -5.38 -21.87
N VAL A 16 28.16 -4.55 -22.44
CA VAL A 16 27.06 -3.94 -21.72
C VAL A 16 26.08 -5.09 -21.44
N GLN A 17 26.16 -5.64 -20.23
CA GLN A 17 25.22 -6.63 -19.71
C GLN A 17 23.84 -5.97 -19.56
N GLY A 18 23.14 -5.85 -20.67
CA GLY A 18 21.72 -5.53 -20.75
C GLY A 18 21.17 -6.41 -21.85
N HIS A 19 20.57 -7.54 -21.47
CA HIS A 19 19.83 -8.42 -22.38
C HIS A 19 18.55 -7.72 -22.86
N GLY A 20 18.70 -6.70 -23.69
CA GLY A 20 17.65 -6.13 -24.51
C GLY A 20 17.93 -6.54 -25.95
N VAL A 21 17.39 -7.68 -26.37
CA VAL A 21 17.39 -8.05 -27.79
C VAL A 21 16.56 -6.99 -28.50
N VAL A 22 17.21 -6.06 -29.20
CA VAL A 22 16.58 -5.16 -30.17
C VAL A 22 16.16 -6.02 -31.36
N SER A 23 15.07 -6.76 -31.20
CA SER A 23 14.42 -7.49 -32.28
C SER A 23 13.61 -6.48 -33.08
N GLY A 24 14.14 -6.01 -34.21
CA GLY A 24 13.37 -5.19 -35.13
C GLY A 24 14.13 -4.24 -36.06
N MET A 25 15.44 -4.02 -35.88
CA MET A 25 16.23 -3.27 -36.88
C MET A 25 16.92 -4.23 -37.85
N GLN A 26 16.10 -4.93 -38.63
CA GLN A 26 16.54 -5.53 -39.90
C GLN A 26 16.08 -4.59 -41.02
N GLY A 27 16.78 -3.47 -41.17
CA GLY A 27 16.58 -2.49 -42.22
C GLY A 27 17.92 -1.83 -42.51
N ASP A 28 18.34 -1.88 -43.76
CA ASP A 28 19.68 -1.56 -44.29
C ASP A 28 20.00 -0.06 -44.36
N ASP A 29 19.15 0.81 -43.80
CA ASP A 29 19.38 2.26 -43.79
C ASP A 29 19.85 2.74 -42.40
N GLN A 30 21.16 2.92 -42.28
CA GLN A 30 21.80 3.64 -41.18
C GLN A 30 21.62 5.15 -41.35
N ASP A 31 20.39 5.63 -41.37
CA ASP A 31 20.13 7.07 -41.39
C ASP A 31 20.56 7.69 -40.06
N ALA A 32 21.54 8.60 -40.14
CA ALA A 32 21.99 9.37 -39.00
C ALA A 32 20.82 10.23 -38.47
N MET A 33 20.49 10.08 -37.18
CA MET A 33 19.42 10.84 -36.53
C MET A 33 20.01 11.91 -35.61
N GLU A 34 19.47 13.13 -35.70
CA GLU A 34 19.79 14.23 -34.79
C GLU A 34 18.88 14.22 -33.57
N VAL A 35 19.48 14.37 -32.38
CA VAL A 35 18.74 14.50 -31.12
C VAL A 35 18.23 15.93 -30.98
N VAL A 36 16.93 16.13 -31.21
CA VAL A 36 16.26 17.44 -31.08
C VAL A 36 15.88 17.76 -29.63
N GLY A 37 15.79 16.74 -28.76
CA GLY A 37 15.47 16.92 -27.35
C GLY A 37 15.62 15.64 -26.54
N VAL A 38 15.77 15.80 -25.23
CA VAL A 38 15.84 14.70 -24.26
C VAL A 38 14.68 14.87 -23.28
N VAL A 39 13.88 13.81 -23.15
CA VAL A 39 12.78 13.75 -22.18
C VAL A 39 13.17 12.87 -21.01
N ALA A 40 12.54 13.10 -19.86
CA ALA A 40 12.71 12.22 -18.70
C ALA A 40 12.33 10.78 -19.07
N GLY A 41 13.13 9.82 -18.59
CA GLY A 41 12.87 8.41 -18.84
C GLY A 41 11.52 7.98 -18.28
N LEU A 42 10.78 7.22 -19.08
CA LEU A 42 9.52 6.62 -18.66
C LEU A 42 9.76 5.16 -18.26
N ARG A 43 9.02 4.71 -17.25
CA ARG A 43 8.95 3.28 -16.91
C ARG A 43 7.88 2.64 -17.77
N HIS A 44 8.21 1.53 -18.40
CA HIS A 44 7.30 0.84 -19.31
C HIS A 44 6.39 -0.13 -18.51
N ASP A 45 6.99 -0.88 -17.59
CA ASP A 45 6.27 -1.77 -16.67
C ASP A 45 6.24 -1.24 -15.24
N MET A 46 5.22 -1.68 -14.49
CA MET A 46 5.02 -1.30 -13.08
C MET A 46 6.14 -1.73 -12.15
N PHE A 47 6.97 -2.69 -12.57
CA PHE A 47 8.05 -3.28 -11.77
C PHE A 47 9.46 -3.01 -12.34
N ASP A 48 9.57 -2.14 -13.34
CA ASP A 48 10.86 -1.84 -13.98
C ASP A 48 11.81 -1.09 -13.04
N LYS A 49 13.04 -1.61 -12.91
CA LYS A 49 14.04 -1.04 -12.00
C LYS A 49 14.70 0.25 -12.47
N ALA A 50 14.73 0.44 -13.78
CA ALA A 50 15.27 1.63 -14.41
C ALA A 50 14.36 2.04 -15.55
N PRO A 51 14.27 3.34 -15.88
CA PRO A 51 13.58 3.77 -17.08
C PRO A 51 14.20 3.06 -18.29
N VAL A 52 13.37 2.42 -19.10
CA VAL A 52 13.83 1.79 -20.33
C VAL A 52 14.14 2.90 -21.33
N SER A 53 15.18 2.73 -22.15
CA SER A 53 15.53 3.71 -23.17
C SER A 53 14.44 3.79 -24.24
N HIS A 54 13.72 4.91 -24.29
CA HIS A 54 12.71 5.20 -25.30
C HIS A 54 13.23 6.20 -26.34
N LEU A 55 13.02 5.90 -27.62
CA LEU A 55 13.27 6.81 -28.73
C LEU A 55 11.94 7.29 -29.30
N TYR A 56 11.76 8.61 -29.35
CA TYR A 56 10.62 9.24 -30.00
C TYR A 56 10.99 9.64 -31.41
N LEU A 57 10.29 9.08 -32.39
CA LEU A 57 10.53 9.30 -33.81
C LEU A 57 9.30 9.93 -34.46
N PRO A 58 9.47 10.82 -35.46
CA PRO A 58 8.35 11.35 -36.23
C PRO A 58 7.53 10.22 -36.86
N SER A 59 6.20 10.32 -36.75
CA SER A 59 5.28 9.37 -37.37
C SER A 59 5.42 9.40 -38.90
N GLY A 60 5.46 8.23 -39.55
CA GLY A 60 5.50 8.11 -41.01
C GLY A 60 6.84 7.66 -41.61
N ARG A 61 7.93 7.58 -40.84
CA ARG A 61 9.22 7.05 -41.32
C ARG A 61 9.24 5.54 -41.54
N GLN A 62 8.50 4.79 -40.73
CA GLN A 62 8.39 3.34 -40.84
C GLN A 62 6.91 2.97 -40.79
N PHE A 63 6.47 2.15 -41.74
CA PHE A 63 5.14 1.58 -41.71
C PHE A 63 5.03 0.64 -40.51
N LYS A 64 4.10 0.95 -39.60
CA LYS A 64 3.73 0.06 -38.50
C LYS A 64 2.26 -0.32 -38.69
N SER A 65 2.01 -1.62 -38.79
CA SER A 65 0.64 -2.16 -38.93
C SER A 65 -0.20 -1.97 -37.67
N ASN A 66 0.43 -1.85 -36.50
CA ASN A 66 -0.24 -1.51 -35.23
C ASN A 66 0.23 -0.14 -34.74
N GLY A 67 -0.69 0.82 -34.68
CA GLY A 67 -0.48 2.15 -34.15
C GLY A 67 -1.45 2.46 -33.02
N HIS A 68 -1.00 3.20 -32.02
CA HIS A 68 -1.84 3.74 -30.96
C HIS A 68 -1.92 5.25 -31.11
N ILE A 69 -3.14 5.79 -31.03
CA ILE A 69 -3.39 7.23 -31.05
C ILE A 69 -3.83 7.62 -29.65
N HIS A 70 -3.11 8.56 -29.04
CA HIS A 70 -3.46 9.12 -27.75
C HIS A 70 -4.00 10.54 -27.96
N ALA A 71 -5.23 10.77 -27.50
CA ALA A 71 -5.84 12.09 -27.49
C ALA A 71 -5.93 12.58 -26.04
N ARG A 72 -5.52 13.83 -25.82
CA ARG A 72 -5.72 14.50 -24.54
C ARG A 72 -7.11 15.14 -24.53
N VAL A 73 -7.85 14.92 -23.45
CA VAL A 73 -9.16 15.54 -23.22
C VAL A 73 -8.98 16.74 -22.31
N ASP A 74 -9.38 17.93 -22.76
CA ASP A 74 -9.26 19.17 -21.97
C ASP A 74 -10.31 19.29 -20.87
N THR A 75 -11.43 18.56 -20.97
CA THR A 75 -12.47 18.47 -19.95
C THR A 75 -12.42 17.12 -19.24
N PRO A 76 -11.69 17.01 -18.12
CA PRO A 76 -11.58 15.74 -17.41
C PRO A 76 -12.94 15.30 -16.84
N GLY A 77 -13.28 14.03 -17.02
CA GLY A 77 -14.49 13.43 -16.47
C GLY A 77 -15.13 12.40 -17.40
N PRO A 78 -15.96 11.48 -16.86
CA PRO A 78 -16.51 10.36 -17.62
C PRO A 78 -17.32 10.82 -18.84
N ALA A 79 -18.06 11.92 -18.72
CA ALA A 79 -18.88 12.47 -19.79
C ALA A 79 -18.03 13.11 -20.91
N GLY A 80 -16.96 13.83 -20.57
CA GLY A 80 -16.05 14.45 -21.53
C GLY A 80 -15.23 13.39 -22.29
N GLU A 81 -14.71 12.41 -21.56
CA GLU A 81 -14.00 11.26 -22.14
C GLU A 81 -14.90 10.45 -23.07
N ALA A 82 -16.14 10.16 -22.66
CA ALA A 82 -17.12 9.47 -23.50
C ALA A 82 -17.49 10.26 -24.76
N ALA A 83 -17.64 11.58 -24.66
CA ALA A 83 -17.93 12.43 -25.82
C ALA A 83 -16.79 12.43 -26.84
N VAL A 84 -15.53 12.54 -26.38
CA VAL A 84 -14.35 12.46 -27.26
C VAL A 84 -14.21 11.08 -27.88
N LEU A 85 -14.44 10.01 -27.12
CA LEU A 85 -14.45 8.63 -27.64
C LEU A 85 -15.49 8.46 -28.75
N GLN A 86 -16.71 8.98 -28.56
CA GLN A 86 -17.75 8.93 -29.58
C GLN A 86 -17.39 9.74 -30.82
N ALA A 87 -16.80 10.93 -30.64
CA ALA A 87 -16.33 11.77 -31.73
C ALA A 87 -15.21 11.07 -32.54
N MET A 88 -14.18 10.55 -31.86
CA MET A 88 -13.10 9.79 -32.51
C MET A 88 -13.64 8.59 -33.30
N ARG A 89 -14.59 7.83 -32.72
CA ARG A 89 -15.21 6.70 -33.42
C ARG A 89 -15.93 7.13 -34.70
N ARG A 90 -16.62 8.27 -34.67
CA ARG A 90 -17.34 8.81 -35.83
C ARG A 90 -16.37 9.24 -36.92
N GLU A 91 -15.33 9.99 -36.56
CA GLU A 91 -14.32 10.48 -37.51
C GLU A 91 -13.52 9.32 -38.14
N ILE A 92 -13.13 8.31 -37.35
CA ILE A 92 -12.40 7.15 -37.88
C ILE A 92 -13.23 6.41 -38.93
N ARG A 93 -14.53 6.20 -38.66
CA ARG A 93 -15.45 5.58 -39.62
C ARG A 93 -15.66 6.43 -40.87
N ALA A 94 -15.76 7.75 -40.71
CA ALA A 94 -15.91 8.66 -41.85
C ALA A 94 -14.69 8.63 -42.79
N VAL A 95 -13.50 8.35 -42.27
CA VAL A 95 -12.27 8.21 -43.08
C VAL A 95 -12.24 6.87 -43.81
N ASP A 96 -12.42 5.75 -43.09
CA ASP A 96 -12.47 4.41 -43.68
C ASP A 96 -13.21 3.43 -42.78
N ASP A 97 -14.40 3.00 -43.21
CA ASP A 97 -15.24 2.03 -42.51
C ASP A 97 -14.63 0.61 -42.44
N ARG A 98 -13.56 0.32 -43.21
CA ARG A 98 -12.88 -0.98 -43.20
C ARG A 98 -11.79 -1.07 -42.14
N LEU A 99 -11.46 0.02 -41.43
CA LEU A 99 -10.44 0.02 -40.40
C LEU A 99 -10.96 -0.66 -39.11
N PRO A 100 -10.34 -1.77 -38.66
CA PRO A 100 -10.72 -2.42 -37.42
C PRO A 100 -10.25 -1.57 -36.22
N VAL A 101 -11.19 -0.95 -35.51
CA VAL A 101 -10.91 -0.29 -34.22
C VAL A 101 -10.77 -1.36 -33.14
N LEU A 102 -9.54 -1.83 -32.93
CA LEU A 102 -9.22 -2.93 -31.99
C LEU A 102 -9.52 -2.57 -30.53
N ALA A 103 -9.21 -1.33 -30.11
CA ALA A 103 -9.49 -0.85 -28.77
C ALA A 103 -9.70 0.66 -28.77
N LEU A 104 -10.84 1.09 -28.26
CA LEU A 104 -11.15 2.50 -28.02
C LEU A 104 -11.61 2.62 -26.56
N ARG A 105 -10.66 2.96 -25.69
CA ARG A 105 -10.84 2.97 -24.23
C ARG A 105 -10.12 4.16 -23.64
N THR A 106 -10.59 4.60 -22.48
CA THR A 106 -9.89 5.64 -21.71
C THR A 106 -8.59 5.06 -21.14
N LEU A 107 -7.63 5.93 -20.80
CA LEU A 107 -6.39 5.48 -20.17
C LEU A 107 -6.67 4.84 -18.78
N SER A 108 -7.70 5.30 -18.08
CA SER A 108 -8.19 4.72 -16.84
C SER A 108 -8.71 3.30 -17.03
N GLU A 109 -9.56 3.06 -18.03
CA GLU A 109 -10.05 1.73 -18.37
C GLU A 109 -8.94 0.79 -18.82
N HIS A 110 -7.96 1.29 -19.59
CA HIS A 110 -6.81 0.48 -20.01
C HIS A 110 -5.97 0.03 -18.81
N ARG A 111 -5.73 0.95 -17.86
CA ARG A 111 -5.03 0.64 -16.61
C ARG A 111 -5.82 -0.35 -15.77
N ASP A 112 -7.13 -0.15 -15.61
CA ASP A 112 -7.97 -1.00 -14.77
C ASP A 112 -8.19 -2.39 -15.38
N ALA A 113 -8.10 -2.53 -16.71
CA ALA A 113 -8.15 -3.81 -17.42
C ALA A 113 -6.84 -4.62 -17.33
N SER A 114 -5.76 -4.07 -16.77
CA SER A 114 -4.48 -4.76 -16.65
C SER A 114 -4.54 -5.84 -15.56
N ILE A 115 -4.20 -7.09 -15.91
CA ILE A 115 -4.23 -8.24 -15.00
C ILE A 115 -3.35 -8.01 -13.77
N LEU A 116 -2.18 -7.39 -13.94
CA LEU A 116 -1.25 -7.08 -12.85
C LEU A 116 -1.89 -6.15 -11.81
N ASN A 117 -2.62 -5.12 -12.23
CA ASN A 117 -3.34 -4.23 -11.31
C ASN A 117 -4.43 -4.96 -10.54
N TRP A 118 -5.15 -5.86 -11.20
CA TRP A 118 -6.18 -6.67 -10.56
C TRP A 118 -5.59 -7.56 -9.47
N VAL A 119 -4.47 -8.26 -9.75
CA VAL A 119 -3.77 -9.11 -8.77
C VAL A 119 -3.27 -8.30 -7.58
N VAL A 120 -2.63 -7.15 -7.82
CA VAL A 120 -2.13 -6.27 -6.74
C VAL A 120 -3.29 -5.77 -5.86
N ARG A 121 -4.40 -5.33 -6.47
CA ARG A 121 -5.57 -4.86 -5.74
C ARG A 121 -6.26 -5.98 -4.95
N ALA A 122 -6.39 -7.17 -5.53
CA ALA A 122 -6.96 -8.33 -4.86
C ALA A 122 -6.08 -8.75 -3.67
N GLY A 123 -4.76 -8.78 -3.84
CA GLY A 123 -3.81 -9.02 -2.76
C GLY A 123 -3.93 -7.99 -1.64
N ALA A 124 -3.96 -6.70 -1.97
CA ALA A 124 -4.13 -5.62 -0.99
C ALA A 124 -5.45 -5.76 -0.21
N GLN A 125 -6.56 -6.09 -0.87
CA GLN A 125 -7.85 -6.33 -0.21
C GLN A 125 -7.79 -7.52 0.75
N LEU A 126 -7.17 -8.63 0.34
CA LEU A 126 -7.02 -9.81 1.18
C LEU A 126 -6.17 -9.52 2.43
N PHE A 127 -5.03 -8.83 2.26
CA PHE A 127 -4.20 -8.41 3.39
C PHE A 127 -4.91 -7.41 4.30
N THR A 128 -5.76 -6.55 3.75
CA THR A 128 -6.60 -5.63 4.55
C THR A 128 -7.55 -6.43 5.45
N VAL A 129 -8.24 -7.44 4.90
CA VAL A 129 -9.12 -8.31 5.69
C VAL A 129 -8.34 -9.06 6.78
N PHE A 130 -7.18 -9.63 6.45
CA PHE A 130 -6.33 -10.29 7.44
C PHE A 130 -5.85 -9.32 8.52
N GLY A 131 -5.48 -8.10 8.16
CA GLY A 131 -5.10 -7.05 9.11
C GLY A 131 -6.23 -6.73 10.08
N VAL A 132 -7.46 -6.54 9.58
CA VAL A 132 -8.64 -6.30 10.41
C VAL A 132 -8.92 -7.46 11.36
N VAL A 133 -8.88 -8.70 10.87
CA VAL A 133 -9.08 -9.90 11.70
C VAL A 133 -7.97 -10.04 12.75
N ALA A 134 -6.72 -9.79 12.38
CA ALA A 134 -5.58 -9.85 13.30
C ALA A 134 -5.72 -8.81 14.43
N VAL A 135 -6.10 -7.57 14.10
CA VAL A 135 -6.36 -6.53 15.12
C VAL A 135 -7.53 -6.93 16.00
N PHE A 136 -8.60 -7.47 15.44
CA PHE A 136 -9.75 -7.94 16.21
C PHE A 136 -9.36 -9.04 17.20
N LEU A 137 -8.62 -10.06 16.75
CA LEU A 137 -8.12 -11.14 17.60
C LEU A 137 -7.15 -10.61 18.66
N ALA A 138 -6.28 -9.65 18.31
CA ALA A 138 -5.38 -9.02 19.25
C ALA A 138 -6.14 -8.26 20.35
N VAL A 139 -7.19 -7.51 19.99
CA VAL A 139 -8.07 -6.80 20.94
C VAL A 139 -8.75 -7.79 21.89
N VAL A 140 -9.33 -8.87 21.37
CA VAL A 140 -10.01 -9.89 22.17
C VAL A 140 -9.03 -10.60 23.11
N GLY A 141 -7.87 -11.02 22.59
CA GLY A 141 -6.83 -11.69 23.37
C GLY A 141 -6.25 -10.79 24.47
N LEU A 142 -5.95 -9.54 24.12
CA LEU A 142 -5.49 -8.54 25.07
C LEU A 142 -6.52 -8.28 26.16
N TYR A 143 -7.82 -8.16 25.79
CA TYR A 143 -8.90 -8.03 26.75
C TYR A 143 -8.99 -9.23 27.69
N ALA A 144 -9.01 -10.45 27.15
CA ALA A 144 -9.12 -11.68 27.92
C ALA A 144 -7.98 -11.82 28.95
N VAL A 145 -6.73 -11.65 28.50
CA VAL A 145 -5.56 -11.79 29.37
C VAL A 145 -5.52 -10.70 30.44
N LYS A 146 -5.71 -9.43 30.06
CA LYS A 146 -5.67 -8.31 31.02
C LYS A 146 -6.81 -8.40 32.03
N ALA A 147 -8.03 -8.68 31.57
CA ALA A 147 -9.17 -8.80 32.45
C ALA A 147 -9.02 -9.97 33.43
N TYR A 148 -8.47 -11.11 32.97
CA TYR A 148 -8.20 -12.27 33.82
C TYR A 148 -7.17 -11.97 34.91
N VAL A 149 -6.06 -11.30 34.56
CA VAL A 149 -5.02 -10.92 35.53
C VAL A 149 -5.59 -9.97 36.59
N VAL A 150 -6.40 -8.99 36.19
CA VAL A 150 -7.04 -8.05 37.15
C VAL A 150 -8.07 -8.77 38.02
N ALA A 151 -8.88 -9.66 37.45
CA ALA A 151 -9.87 -10.43 38.20
C ALA A 151 -9.22 -11.35 39.25
N ARG A 152 -8.07 -11.98 38.95
CA ARG A 152 -7.31 -12.77 39.93
C ARG A 152 -6.77 -11.95 41.10
N ARG A 153 -6.54 -10.65 40.92
CA ARG A 153 -6.06 -9.73 41.97
C ARG A 153 -7.19 -9.10 42.81
N THR A 154 -8.44 -9.56 42.67
CA THR A 154 -9.58 -9.03 43.43
C THR A 154 -9.40 -9.14 44.94
N ARG A 155 -8.74 -10.20 45.44
CA ARG A 155 -8.47 -10.37 46.89
C ARG A 155 -7.52 -9.30 47.43
N GLU A 156 -6.45 -8.99 46.69
CA GLU A 156 -5.51 -7.92 47.04
C GLU A 156 -6.18 -6.54 47.01
N ILE A 157 -7.03 -6.31 46.00
CA ILE A 157 -7.84 -5.10 45.87
C ILE A 157 -8.77 -4.95 47.09
N GLY A 158 -9.43 -6.03 47.51
CA GLY A 158 -10.30 -6.06 48.69
C GLY A 158 -9.56 -5.76 49.99
N ILE A 159 -8.37 -6.33 50.19
CA ILE A 159 -7.52 -6.06 51.37
C ILE A 159 -7.11 -4.58 51.39
N ARG A 160 -6.66 -4.01 50.26
CA ARG A 160 -6.30 -2.58 50.19
C ARG A 160 -7.47 -1.65 50.47
N MET A 161 -8.67 -2.01 49.99
CA MET A 161 -9.90 -1.28 50.29
C MET A 161 -10.24 -1.35 51.79
N ALA A 162 -10.07 -2.51 52.44
CA ALA A 162 -10.29 -2.66 53.88
C ALA A 162 -9.30 -1.87 54.73
N LEU A 163 -8.07 -1.67 54.23
CA LEU A 163 -7.05 -0.80 54.84
C LEU A 163 -7.31 0.71 54.60
N GLY A 164 -8.44 1.09 53.99
CA GLY A 164 -8.85 2.48 53.81
C GLY A 164 -8.39 3.13 52.50
N SER A 165 -7.85 2.38 51.54
CA SER A 165 -7.49 2.94 50.22
C SER A 165 -8.73 3.44 49.47
N THR A 166 -8.64 4.60 48.84
CA THR A 166 -9.73 5.11 48.01
C THR A 166 -9.86 4.28 46.72
N PRO A 167 -11.09 4.07 46.19
CA PRO A 167 -11.31 3.35 44.93
C PRO A 167 -10.49 3.91 43.76
N ARG A 168 -10.31 5.24 43.72
CA ARG A 168 -9.50 5.92 42.69
C ARG A 168 -8.02 5.56 42.78
N SER A 169 -7.46 5.49 43.99
CA SER A 169 -6.05 5.12 44.18
C SER A 169 -5.77 3.70 43.70
N VAL A 170 -6.67 2.76 44.00
CA VAL A 170 -6.53 1.36 43.55
C VAL A 170 -6.70 1.24 42.04
N LEU A 171 -7.68 1.96 41.47
CA LEU A 171 -7.93 1.97 40.03
C LEU A 171 -6.72 2.52 39.27
N TRP A 172 -6.15 3.64 39.73
CA TRP A 172 -4.97 4.24 39.11
C TRP A 172 -3.76 3.31 39.13
N LEU A 173 -3.54 2.60 40.23
CA LEU A 173 -2.45 1.64 40.34
C LEU A 173 -2.59 0.48 39.35
N VAL A 174 -3.79 -0.10 39.24
CA VAL A 174 -4.07 -1.19 38.27
C VAL A 174 -3.92 -0.71 36.84
N LEU A 175 -4.42 0.51 36.53
CA LEU A 175 -4.26 1.10 35.21
C LEU A 175 -2.78 1.36 34.89
N LYS A 176 -2.00 1.93 35.81
CA LYS A 176 -0.57 2.21 35.59
C LYS A 176 0.21 0.93 35.32
N GLU A 177 -0.01 -0.13 36.09
CA GLU A 177 0.66 -1.42 35.89
C GLU A 177 0.21 -2.08 34.57
N GLY A 178 -1.09 -2.04 34.27
CA GLY A 178 -1.66 -2.58 33.04
C GLY A 178 -1.16 -1.85 31.79
N LEU A 179 -1.08 -0.52 31.85
CA LEU A 179 -0.61 0.36 30.78
C LEU A 179 0.90 0.28 30.59
N GLY A 180 1.70 0.13 31.66
CA GLY A 180 3.15 -0.01 31.53
C GLY A 180 3.53 -1.22 30.67
N LEU A 181 2.94 -2.39 30.96
CA LEU A 181 3.19 -3.61 30.18
C LEU A 181 2.64 -3.49 28.74
N THR A 182 1.48 -2.85 28.57
CA THR A 182 0.89 -2.64 27.24
C THR A 182 1.75 -1.68 26.41
N GLY A 183 2.24 -0.60 27.00
CA GLY A 183 3.11 0.38 26.35
C GLY A 183 4.43 -0.24 25.90
N ALA A 184 5.05 -1.08 26.73
CA ALA A 184 6.24 -1.84 26.34
C ALA A 184 5.96 -2.78 25.15
N GLY A 185 4.85 -3.51 25.19
CA GLY A 185 4.42 -4.38 24.09
C GLY A 185 4.14 -3.61 22.80
N LEU A 186 3.47 -2.45 22.89
CA LEU A 186 3.21 -1.57 21.74
C LEU A 186 4.50 -1.01 21.15
N ALA A 187 5.43 -0.53 21.99
CA ALA A 187 6.72 -0.03 21.53
C ALA A 187 7.52 -1.13 20.80
N ALA A 188 7.61 -2.32 21.39
CA ALA A 188 8.26 -3.46 20.76
C ALA A 188 7.57 -3.86 19.44
N GLY A 189 6.22 -3.91 19.43
CA GLY A 189 5.44 -4.23 18.24
C GLY A 189 5.64 -3.23 17.09
N VAL A 190 5.68 -1.93 17.39
CA VAL A 190 5.94 -0.87 16.39
C VAL A 190 7.35 -1.02 15.82
N LEU A 191 8.37 -1.23 16.66
CA LEU A 191 9.74 -1.44 16.21
C LEU A 191 9.88 -2.69 15.32
N LEU A 192 9.24 -3.80 15.72
CA LEU A 192 9.19 -5.02 14.92
C LEU A 192 8.48 -4.79 13.59
N SER A 193 7.35 -4.08 13.60
CA SER A 193 6.59 -3.76 12.39
C SER A 193 7.39 -2.89 11.42
N LEU A 194 8.17 -1.93 11.93
CA LEU A 194 9.07 -1.11 11.11
C LEU A 194 10.15 -1.98 10.45
N GLY A 195 10.78 -2.87 11.23
CA GLY A 195 11.81 -3.79 10.71
C GLY A 195 11.28 -4.73 9.64
N VAL A 196 10.13 -5.37 9.90
CA VAL A 196 9.47 -6.27 8.93
C VAL A 196 8.99 -5.49 7.72
N GLY A 197 8.39 -4.31 7.91
CA GLY A 197 7.93 -3.44 6.83
C GLY A 197 9.06 -3.05 5.89
N GLN A 198 10.25 -2.76 6.40
CA GLN A 198 11.41 -2.43 5.59
C GLN A 198 11.92 -3.63 4.77
N VAL A 199 11.94 -4.83 5.37
CA VAL A 199 12.30 -6.07 4.63
C VAL A 199 11.29 -6.38 3.54
N VAL A 200 9.99 -6.33 3.85
CA VAL A 200 8.92 -6.60 2.87
C VAL A 200 8.89 -5.52 1.80
N GLY A 201 9.10 -4.25 2.16
CA GLY A 201 9.21 -3.13 1.23
C GLY A 201 10.43 -3.24 0.30
N SER A 202 11.51 -3.93 0.71
CA SER A 202 12.63 -4.21 -0.21
C SER A 202 12.26 -5.25 -1.29
N MET A 203 11.23 -6.07 -1.05
CA MET A 203 10.72 -7.06 -1.99
C MET A 203 9.58 -6.53 -2.86
N LEU A 204 8.78 -5.59 -2.34
CA LEU A 204 7.68 -4.94 -3.05
C LEU A 204 8.15 -3.64 -3.73
N TYR A 205 7.96 -3.56 -5.04
CA TYR A 205 8.40 -2.41 -5.83
C TYR A 205 7.60 -1.15 -5.51
N GLU A 206 8.28 -0.07 -5.10
CA GLU A 206 7.73 1.28 -4.88
C GLU A 206 6.52 1.40 -3.92
N VAL A 207 6.28 0.41 -3.06
CA VAL A 207 5.27 0.52 -1.99
C VAL A 207 5.93 1.16 -0.78
N SER A 208 5.37 2.27 -0.30
CA SER A 208 5.80 2.84 0.98
C SER A 208 5.62 1.79 2.09
N PRO A 209 6.69 1.36 2.78
CA PRO A 209 6.58 0.42 3.89
C PRO A 209 5.92 1.06 5.11
N PHE A 210 5.74 2.38 5.11
CA PHE A 210 5.21 3.15 6.21
C PHE A 210 3.92 3.87 5.81
N ASP A 211 2.81 3.47 6.43
CA ASP A 211 1.54 4.18 6.40
C ASP A 211 1.30 4.81 7.78
N PRO A 212 1.43 6.15 7.92
CA PRO A 212 1.22 6.85 9.17
C PRO A 212 -0.14 6.58 9.81
N LEU A 213 -1.17 6.35 9.00
CA LEU A 213 -2.52 6.13 9.47
C LEU A 213 -2.64 4.76 10.16
N VAL A 214 -2.06 3.71 9.57
CA VAL A 214 -2.05 2.36 10.18
C VAL A 214 -1.20 2.34 11.45
N PHE A 215 -0.03 2.97 11.41
CA PHE A 215 0.88 3.06 12.56
C PHE A 215 0.32 3.93 13.70
N ALA A 216 -0.63 4.83 13.43
CA ALA A 216 -1.35 5.56 14.48
C ALA A 216 -2.59 4.80 14.98
N LEU A 217 -3.41 4.29 14.07
CA LEU A 217 -4.71 3.69 14.38
C LEU A 217 -4.57 2.39 15.18
N ALA A 218 -3.67 1.49 14.78
CA ALA A 218 -3.55 0.18 15.42
C ALA A 218 -3.10 0.27 16.90
N PRO A 219 -2.05 1.04 17.26
CA PRO A 219 -1.68 1.23 18.67
C PRO A 219 -2.76 1.92 19.50
N VAL A 220 -3.47 2.91 18.93
CA VAL A 220 -4.57 3.59 19.62
C VAL A 220 -5.70 2.62 19.93
N LEU A 221 -6.12 1.80 18.96
CA LEU A 221 -7.15 0.79 19.17
C LEU A 221 -6.76 -0.23 20.24
N LEU A 222 -5.52 -0.72 20.20
CA LEU A 222 -5.01 -1.65 21.22
C LEU A 222 -4.88 -1.00 22.60
N ALA A 223 -4.48 0.28 22.67
CA ALA A 223 -4.41 1.03 23.92
C ALA A 223 -5.80 1.23 24.54
N LEU A 224 -6.81 1.57 23.72
CA LEU A 224 -8.21 1.69 24.16
C LEU A 224 -8.75 0.33 24.64
N ALA A 225 -8.44 -0.76 23.93
CA ALA A 225 -8.80 -2.11 24.35
C ALA A 225 -8.16 -2.48 25.70
N ALA A 226 -6.88 -2.20 25.88
CA ALA A 226 -6.17 -2.44 27.15
C ALA A 226 -6.75 -1.60 28.29
N LEU A 227 -7.07 -0.33 28.04
CA LEU A 227 -7.72 0.55 29.00
C LEU A 227 -9.06 -0.01 29.45
N ALA A 228 -9.90 -0.42 28.50
CA ALA A 228 -11.19 -1.04 28.79
C ALA A 228 -11.00 -2.34 29.59
N ALA A 229 -10.07 -3.20 29.19
CA ALA A 229 -9.78 -4.48 29.83
C ALA A 229 -9.27 -4.33 31.28
N CYS A 230 -8.51 -3.28 31.59
CA CYS A 230 -8.04 -2.99 32.94
C CYS A 230 -9.13 -2.30 33.78
N TYR A 231 -9.86 -1.35 33.17
CA TYR A 231 -10.82 -0.50 33.88
C TYR A 231 -12.09 -1.24 34.30
N LEU A 232 -12.70 -2.04 33.40
CA LEU A 232 -13.97 -2.71 33.70
C LEU A 232 -13.87 -3.66 34.91
N PRO A 233 -12.90 -4.60 34.97
CA PRO A 233 -12.77 -5.52 36.10
C PRO A 233 -12.32 -4.82 37.37
N ALA A 234 -11.42 -3.83 37.30
CA ALA A 234 -10.98 -3.08 38.47
C ALA A 234 -12.11 -2.23 39.08
N ARG A 235 -12.97 -1.65 38.23
CA ARG A 235 -14.19 -0.96 38.68
C ARG A 235 -15.19 -1.91 39.30
N ARG A 236 -15.33 -3.14 38.77
CA ARG A 236 -16.16 -4.18 39.41
C ARG A 236 -15.60 -4.56 40.78
N ALA A 237 -14.30 -4.84 40.89
CA ALA A 237 -13.64 -5.21 42.14
C ALA A 237 -13.74 -4.14 43.25
N THR A 238 -13.65 -2.86 42.89
CA THR A 238 -13.78 -1.74 43.86
C THR A 238 -15.23 -1.46 44.29
N ARG A 239 -16.23 -1.97 43.55
CA ARG A 239 -17.67 -1.82 43.86
C ARG A 239 -18.25 -3.01 44.61
N ILE A 240 -17.64 -4.18 44.53
CA ILE A 240 -18.03 -5.34 45.34
C ILE A 240 -17.69 -4.98 46.79
N ALA A 241 -18.73 -4.76 47.60
CA ALA A 241 -18.58 -4.28 48.96
C ALA A 241 -17.66 -5.22 49.77
N PRO A 242 -16.70 -4.69 50.55
CA PRO A 242 -15.76 -5.48 51.35
C PRO A 242 -16.43 -6.45 52.34
N VAL A 243 -17.72 -6.24 52.62
CA VAL A 243 -18.54 -7.04 53.54
C VAL A 243 -18.98 -8.39 52.94
N VAL A 244 -19.03 -8.54 51.60
CA VAL A 244 -19.38 -9.84 50.97
C VAL A 244 -18.16 -10.77 50.90
N ALA A 245 -16.95 -10.22 50.84
CA ALA A 245 -15.71 -10.99 50.78
C ALA A 245 -15.39 -11.79 52.06
N LEU A 246 -16.07 -11.48 53.18
CA LEU A 246 -15.96 -12.20 54.45
C LEU A 246 -17.11 -13.19 54.70
N ARG A 247 -18.11 -13.25 53.81
CA ARG A 247 -19.35 -14.02 54.02
C ARG A 247 -19.55 -15.17 53.04
N MET A 248 -18.56 -15.45 52.20
CA MET A 248 -18.52 -16.60 51.31
C MET A 248 -17.46 -17.56 51.87
N GLU A 249 -17.85 -18.33 52.88
CA GLU A 249 -17.31 -19.68 53.10
C GLU A 249 -17.89 -20.62 52.04
#